data_AF-A0A7H1MXH3-F1
#
_entry.id   AF-A0A7H1MXH3-F1
#
_cell.length_a   1.000
_cell.length_b   1.000
_cell.length_c   1.000
_cell.angle_alpha   90.00
_cell.angle_beta   90.00
_cell.angle_gamma   90.00
#
_symmetry.space_group_name_H-M   'P 1'
#
loop_
_entity.id
_entity.type
_entity.pdbx_description
1 polymer ?
#
loop_
_entity_poly.entity_id
_entity_poly.type
_entity_poly.pdbx_seq_one_letter_code
_entity_poly.pdbx_strand_id
1 'polypeptide(L)'
;MTVIYVAKSASLQTWASDVGLTKHIYKVGVSDEAAAAAVVTLNAARHAGRTDWTLVKAQDVADLDEEDALSRLGRKETRVDPLYYPQLKGAGGIFKLKPANAENHFIIESALAGRQRKAKRLTPAEIGLYLIRNALAGDER
;
A
#
# COMPACT_ATOMS: atom_id res chain seq x y z
N MET A 1 10.29 12.57 -12.31
CA MET A 1 9.62 11.33 -12.74
C MET A 1 8.95 10.82 -11.50
N THR A 2 7.63 10.84 -11.46
CA THR A 2 6.89 10.58 -10.24
C THR A 2 6.71 9.07 -10.10
N VAL A 3 6.94 8.53 -8.90
CA VAL A 3 6.81 7.11 -8.63
C VAL A 3 5.83 6.90 -7.50
N ILE A 4 4.85 6.04 -7.73
CA ILE A 4 4.03 5.50 -6.64
C ILE A 4 4.70 4.24 -6.11
N TYR A 5 4.82 4.16 -4.79
CA TYR A 5 5.48 3.05 -4.13
C TYR A 5 4.65 2.50 -2.98
N VAL A 6 4.86 1.22 -2.71
CA VAL A 6 4.29 0.49 -1.58
C VAL A 6 5.43 -0.06 -0.76
N ALA A 7 5.42 0.23 0.53
CA ALA A 7 6.39 -0.27 1.49
C ALA A 7 5.69 -1.04 2.63
N LYS A 8 6.42 -1.99 3.21
CA LYS A 8 6.00 -2.72 4.41
C LYS A 8 7.05 -2.58 5.50
N SER A 9 6.62 -2.58 6.74
CA SER A 9 7.48 -2.74 7.92
C SER A 9 7.00 -3.98 8.68
N ALA A 10 7.93 -4.88 8.99
CA ALA A 10 7.61 -6.11 9.72
C ALA A 10 7.19 -5.77 11.15
N SER A 11 7.92 -4.85 11.80
CA SER A 11 7.59 -4.39 13.16
C SER A 11 6.25 -3.68 13.22
N LEU A 12 5.88 -2.92 12.19
CA LEU A 12 4.57 -2.29 12.10
C LEU A 12 3.46 -3.34 11.92
N GLN A 13 3.65 -4.32 11.06
CA GLN A 13 2.66 -5.38 10.81
C GLN A 13 2.41 -6.25 12.05
N THR A 14 3.46 -6.56 12.81
CA THR A 14 3.32 -7.25 14.11
C THR A 14 2.50 -6.41 15.07
N TRP A 15 2.88 -5.15 15.29
CA TRP A 15 2.15 -4.24 16.18
C TRP A 15 0.69 -4.07 15.76
N ALA A 16 0.41 -3.92 14.46
CA ALA A 16 -0.95 -3.79 13.96
C ALA A 16 -1.79 -5.05 14.22
N SER A 17 -1.18 -6.23 14.17
CA SER A 17 -1.83 -7.47 14.56
C SER A 17 -2.15 -7.51 16.06
N ASP A 18 -1.26 -7.02 16.91
CA ASP A 18 -1.45 -6.93 18.37
C ASP A 18 -2.61 -6.01 18.77
N VAL A 19 -2.79 -4.88 18.06
CA VAL A 19 -3.87 -3.92 18.35
C VAL A 19 -5.19 -4.22 17.63
N GLY A 20 -5.33 -5.41 17.04
CA GLY A 20 -6.57 -5.86 16.39
C GLY A 20 -6.85 -5.25 15.01
N LEU A 21 -5.86 -4.64 14.35
CA LEU A 21 -5.99 -4.17 12.97
C LEU A 21 -5.98 -5.36 12.00
N THR A 22 -4.83 -5.65 11.40
CA THR A 22 -4.45 -6.87 10.68
C THR A 22 -2.92 -6.83 10.51
N LYS A 23 -2.29 -7.96 10.18
CA LYS A 23 -0.90 -7.97 9.69
C LYS A 23 -0.73 -7.43 8.26
N HIS A 24 -1.84 -7.18 7.55
CA HIS A 24 -1.86 -6.72 6.17
C HIS A 24 -1.99 -5.20 6.13
N ILE A 25 -0.98 -4.53 6.67
CA ILE A 25 -0.86 -3.08 6.57
C ILE A 25 0.36 -2.69 5.76
N TYR A 26 0.20 -1.63 4.96
CA TYR A 26 1.19 -1.18 4.00
C TYR A 26 1.20 0.35 3.96
N LYS A 27 2.39 0.94 3.78
CA LYS A 27 2.53 2.35 3.44
C LYS A 27 2.44 2.48 1.93
N VAL A 28 1.56 3.34 1.46
CA VAL A 28 1.50 3.80 0.08
C VAL A 28 1.92 5.25 0.07
N GLY A 29 2.79 5.62 -0.87
CA GLY A 29 3.25 6.99 -1.01
C GLY A 29 3.64 7.29 -2.45
N VAL A 30 3.76 8.57 -2.73
CA VAL A 30 4.24 9.09 -4.01
C VAL A 30 5.54 9.85 -3.76
N SER A 31 6.49 9.76 -4.68
CA SER A 31 7.77 10.46 -4.59
C SER A 31 8.20 10.94 -5.96
N ASP A 32 8.87 12.09 -6.02
CA ASP A 32 9.54 12.58 -7.23
C ASP A 32 10.93 11.98 -7.44
N GLU A 33 11.41 11.21 -6.45
CA GLU A 33 12.67 10.48 -6.48
C GLU A 33 12.43 8.99 -6.72
N ALA A 34 13.52 8.22 -6.90
CA ALA A 34 13.41 6.77 -7.01
C ALA A 34 12.78 6.14 -5.75
N ALA A 35 11.91 5.15 -5.92
CA ALA A 35 11.20 4.50 -4.81
C ALA A 35 12.14 3.91 -3.74
N ALA A 36 13.34 3.48 -4.13
CA ALA A 36 14.37 3.03 -3.19
C ALA A 36 14.86 4.17 -2.28
N ALA A 37 15.08 5.37 -2.83
CA ALA A 37 15.46 6.56 -2.08
C ALA A 37 14.32 6.97 -1.12
N ALA A 38 13.06 6.94 -1.58
CA ALA A 38 11.91 7.21 -0.72
C ALA A 38 11.85 6.29 0.51
N VAL A 39 12.15 4.99 0.34
CA VAL A 39 12.21 4.04 1.47
C VAL A 39 13.38 4.32 2.41
N VAL A 40 14.54 4.74 1.90
CA VAL A 40 15.65 5.20 2.74
C VAL A 40 15.24 6.41 3.57
N THR A 41 14.58 7.39 2.96
CA THR A 41 14.05 8.58 3.65
C THR A 41 13.03 8.20 4.72
N LEU A 42 12.12 7.25 4.46
CA LEU A 42 11.17 6.74 5.46
C LEU A 42 11.89 6.14 6.67
N ASN A 43 12.95 5.37 6.45
CA ASN A 43 13.73 4.77 7.52
C ASN A 43 14.51 5.82 8.31
N ALA A 44 15.13 6.79 7.63
CA ALA A 44 15.86 7.87 8.27
C ALA A 44 14.94 8.77 9.11
N ALA A 45 13.75 9.09 8.59
CA ALA A 45 12.74 9.88 9.29
C ALA A 45 12.03 9.11 10.42
N ARG A 46 12.31 7.81 10.59
CA ARG A 46 11.63 6.92 11.53
C ARG A 46 10.10 6.97 11.35
N HIS A 47 9.64 6.92 10.10
CA HIS A 47 8.21 7.07 9.76
C HIS A 47 7.37 6.04 10.52
N ALA A 48 6.24 6.47 11.09
CA ALA A 48 5.42 5.68 12.02
C ALA A 48 6.18 5.11 13.23
N GLY A 49 7.28 5.74 13.64
CA GLY A 49 8.16 5.24 14.69
C GLY A 49 8.97 4.01 14.31
N ARG A 50 9.08 3.67 13.01
CA ARG A 50 9.74 2.46 12.49
C ARG A 50 10.90 2.79 11.56
N THR A 51 11.87 1.88 11.47
CA THR A 51 13.09 2.01 10.66
C THR A 51 13.40 0.75 9.86
N ASP A 52 12.43 -0.16 9.76
CA ASP A 52 12.49 -1.43 9.06
C ASP A 52 11.59 -1.44 7.80
N TRP A 53 11.38 -0.27 7.19
CA TRP A 53 10.62 -0.13 5.97
C TRP A 53 11.36 -0.79 4.80
N THR A 54 10.62 -1.61 4.06
CA THR A 54 11.10 -2.35 2.89
C THR A 54 10.18 -2.10 1.71
N LEU A 55 10.76 -1.85 0.54
CA LEU A 55 10.01 -1.69 -0.70
C LEU A 55 9.33 -3.00 -1.08
N VAL A 56 8.04 -2.95 -1.38
CA VAL A 56 7.24 -4.09 -1.86
C VAL A 56 7.05 -4.02 -3.36
N LYS A 57 6.62 -2.85 -3.85
CA LYS A 57 6.38 -2.59 -5.26
C LYS A 57 6.50 -1.09 -5.52
N ALA A 58 6.95 -0.74 -6.72
CA ALA A 58 6.95 0.62 -7.22
C ALA A 58 6.48 0.61 -8.68
N GLN A 59 5.94 1.72 -9.13
CA GLN A 59 5.54 1.95 -10.50
C GLN A 59 5.71 3.43 -10.84
N ASP A 60 6.38 3.71 -11.95
CA ASP A 60 6.47 5.05 -12.49
C ASP A 60 5.12 5.52 -13.04
N VAL A 61 4.79 6.76 -12.75
CA VAL A 61 3.52 7.41 -13.08
C VAL A 61 3.81 8.83 -13.56
N ALA A 62 2.98 9.32 -14.50
CA ALA A 62 3.02 10.70 -14.90
C ALA A 62 2.13 11.52 -13.96
N ASP A 63 2.68 12.59 -13.39
CA ASP A 63 1.93 13.65 -12.69
C ASP A 63 0.85 13.13 -11.73
N LEU A 64 1.27 12.50 -10.64
CA LEU A 64 0.37 11.96 -9.63
C LEU A 64 0.57 12.70 -8.30
N ASP A 65 -0.48 13.37 -7.84
CA ASP A 65 -0.49 13.92 -6.49
C ASP A 65 -0.67 12.82 -5.43
N GLU A 66 0.08 12.91 -4.33
CA GLU A 66 0.04 11.91 -3.27
C GLU A 66 -1.35 11.86 -2.62
N GLU A 67 -1.95 13.00 -2.26
CA GLU A 67 -3.25 13.02 -1.60
C GLU A 67 -4.36 12.45 -2.48
N ASP A 68 -4.33 12.76 -3.77
CA ASP A 68 -5.27 12.24 -4.76
C ASP A 68 -5.17 10.71 -4.87
N ALA A 69 -3.95 10.18 -4.95
CA ALA A 69 -3.68 8.73 -4.97
C ALA A 69 -4.18 8.04 -3.69
N LEU A 70 -3.91 8.62 -2.52
CA LEU A 70 -4.33 8.07 -1.23
C LEU A 70 -5.86 8.18 -1.05
N SER A 71 -6.49 9.24 -1.55
CA SER A 71 -7.94 9.43 -1.53
C SER A 71 -8.65 8.38 -2.37
N ARG A 72 -8.15 8.13 -3.59
CA ARG A 72 -8.66 7.08 -4.49
C ARG A 72 -8.54 5.69 -3.85
N LEU A 73 -7.39 5.38 -3.27
CA LEU A 73 -7.18 4.13 -2.54
C LEU A 73 -8.11 4.00 -1.33
N GLY A 74 -8.35 5.10 -0.62
CA GLY A 74 -9.26 5.17 0.54
C GLY A 74 -10.72 4.84 0.22
N ARG A 75 -11.13 4.90 -1.05
CA ARG A 75 -12.47 4.47 -1.49
C ARG A 75 -12.64 2.95 -1.48
N LYS A 76 -11.54 2.19 -1.57
CA LYS A 76 -11.53 0.72 -1.64
C LYS A 76 -11.02 0.10 -0.35
N GLU A 77 -9.91 0.62 0.16
CA GLU A 77 -9.22 0.10 1.33
C GLU A 77 -9.27 1.09 2.50
N THR A 78 -9.18 0.57 3.73
CA THR A 78 -9.30 1.41 4.93
C THR A 78 -7.98 2.12 5.21
N ARG A 79 -7.97 3.46 5.15
CA ARG A 79 -6.85 4.27 5.64
C ARG A 79 -6.77 4.16 7.17
N VAL A 80 -5.59 3.88 7.69
CA VAL A 80 -5.34 3.84 9.13
C VAL A 80 -5.06 5.27 9.58
N ASP A 81 -5.93 5.80 10.43
CA ASP A 81 -5.78 7.15 10.94
C ASP A 81 -4.82 7.16 12.15
N PRO A 82 -3.74 7.95 12.12
CA PRO A 82 -2.81 8.06 13.23
C PRO A 82 -3.44 8.66 14.51
N LEU A 83 -4.58 9.33 14.43
CA LEU A 83 -5.30 9.85 15.60
C LEU A 83 -5.83 8.72 16.50
N TYR A 84 -6.31 7.62 15.91
CA TYR A 84 -6.75 6.44 16.66
C TYR A 84 -5.58 5.57 17.12
N TYR A 85 -4.38 5.80 16.59
CA TYR A 85 -3.20 4.98 16.84
C TYR A 85 -1.96 5.83 17.11
N PRO A 86 -1.71 6.24 18.37
CA PRO A 86 -0.62 7.16 18.73
C PRO A 86 0.77 6.62 18.38
N GLN A 87 0.95 5.29 18.28
CA GLN A 87 2.21 4.69 17.84
C GLN A 87 2.59 5.08 16.40
N LEU A 88 1.63 5.47 15.56
CA LEU A 88 1.91 5.93 14.20
C LEU A 88 2.54 7.33 14.16
N LYS A 89 2.61 8.06 15.28
CA LYS A 89 3.29 9.38 15.36
C LYS A 89 2.84 10.37 14.26
N GLY A 90 1.57 10.37 13.89
CA GLY A 90 1.05 11.24 12.81
C GLY A 90 1.35 10.75 11.39
N ALA A 91 1.91 9.55 11.22
CA ALA A 91 2.27 8.99 9.91
C ALA A 91 1.03 8.76 9.04
N GLY A 92 0.99 9.48 7.91
CA GLY A 92 -0.01 9.30 6.86
C GLY A 92 0.32 8.19 5.86
N GLY A 93 -0.68 7.87 5.02
CA GLY A 93 -0.55 6.92 3.91
C GLY A 93 -0.46 5.45 4.30
N ILE A 94 -0.86 5.09 5.52
CA ILE A 94 -0.92 3.69 5.96
C ILE A 94 -2.31 3.14 5.65
N PHE A 95 -2.36 1.99 4.98
CA PHE A 95 -3.62 1.34 4.60
C PHE A 95 -3.70 -0.06 5.19
N LYS A 96 -4.87 -0.36 5.74
CA LYS A 96 -5.28 -1.71 6.12
C LYS A 96 -5.88 -2.39 4.91
N LEU A 97 -5.18 -3.42 4.45
CA LEU A 97 -5.62 -4.27 3.36
C LEU A 97 -6.43 -5.45 3.88
N LYS A 98 -7.57 -5.70 3.27
CA LYS A 98 -8.32 -6.96 3.45
C LYS A 98 -7.85 -7.95 2.40
N PRO A 99 -7.20 -9.08 2.76
CA PRO A 99 -6.66 -10.02 1.78
C PRO A 99 -7.73 -10.52 0.80
N ALA A 100 -8.96 -10.74 1.29
CA ALA A 100 -10.10 -11.12 0.45
C ALA A 100 -10.41 -10.13 -0.68
N ASN A 101 -10.26 -8.81 -0.45
CA ASN A 101 -10.51 -7.80 -1.49
C ASN A 101 -9.50 -7.92 -2.63
N ALA A 102 -8.24 -8.08 -2.28
CA ALA A 102 -7.16 -8.26 -3.25
C ALA A 102 -7.29 -9.62 -3.96
N GLU A 103 -7.63 -10.71 -3.26
CA GLU A 103 -7.84 -12.03 -3.85
C GLU A 103 -8.98 -12.01 -4.88
N ASN A 104 -10.12 -11.41 -4.51
CA ASN A 104 -11.27 -11.25 -5.41
C ASN A 104 -10.92 -10.44 -6.66
N HIS A 105 -10.15 -9.37 -6.53
CA HIS A 105 -9.71 -8.56 -7.67
C HIS A 105 -8.93 -9.40 -8.69
N PHE A 106 -7.95 -10.19 -8.25
CA PHE A 106 -7.17 -11.02 -9.17
C PHE A 106 -7.96 -12.20 -9.76
N ILE A 107 -8.93 -12.74 -9.04
CA ILE A 107 -9.84 -13.78 -9.55
C ILE A 107 -10.69 -13.20 -10.69
N ILE A 108 -11.31 -12.04 -10.46
CA ILE A 108 -12.16 -11.36 -11.45
C ILE A 108 -11.34 -10.95 -12.67
N GLU A 109 -10.17 -10.32 -12.49
CA GLU A 109 -9.28 -9.93 -13.58
C GLU A 109 -8.85 -11.12 -14.43
N SER A 110 -8.52 -12.25 -13.79
CA SER A 110 -8.13 -13.47 -14.51
C SER A 110 -9.32 -14.04 -15.30
N ALA A 111 -10.51 -14.09 -14.69
CA ALA A 111 -11.72 -14.55 -15.34
C ALA A 111 -12.08 -13.70 -16.58
N LEU A 112 -11.97 -12.37 -16.48
CA LEU A 112 -12.17 -11.45 -17.60
C LEU A 112 -11.11 -11.64 -18.70
N ALA A 113 -9.88 -11.99 -18.34
CA ALA A 113 -8.80 -12.29 -19.28
C ALA A 113 -8.87 -13.72 -19.86
N GLY A 114 -9.95 -14.47 -19.64
CA GLY A 114 -10.10 -15.86 -20.07
C GLY A 114 -9.10 -16.83 -19.41
N ARG A 115 -8.46 -16.42 -18.31
CA ARG A 115 -7.46 -17.20 -17.59
C ARG A 115 -8.04 -17.70 -16.26
N GLN A 116 -7.93 -19.01 -16.00
CA GLN A 116 -8.31 -19.54 -14.69
C GLN A 116 -7.17 -19.39 -13.70
N ARG A 117 -7.38 -18.52 -12.70
CA ARG A 117 -6.48 -18.41 -11.55
C ARG A 117 -7.10 -19.15 -10.36
N LYS A 118 -6.44 -20.20 -9.88
CA LYS A 118 -6.82 -20.85 -8.61
C LYS A 118 -6.63 -19.86 -7.46
N ALA A 119 -7.53 -19.91 -6.47
CA ALA A 119 -7.40 -19.15 -5.23
C ALA A 119 -6.09 -19.53 -4.53
N LYS A 120 -5.05 -18.73 -4.79
CA LYS A 120 -3.72 -18.88 -4.21
C LYS A 120 -3.46 -17.64 -3.38
N ARG A 121 -2.90 -17.85 -2.20
CA ARG A 121 -2.49 -16.79 -1.29
C ARG A 121 -1.63 -15.76 -2.03
N LEU A 122 -2.00 -14.49 -1.89
CA LEU A 122 -1.33 -13.37 -2.56
C LEU A 122 0.13 -13.26 -2.14
N THR A 123 1.00 -13.03 -3.11
CA THR A 123 2.38 -12.65 -2.84
C THR A 123 2.47 -11.18 -2.43
N PRO A 124 3.52 -10.76 -1.69
CA PRO A 124 3.70 -9.35 -1.33
C PRO A 124 3.72 -8.43 -2.56
N ALA A 125 4.37 -8.86 -3.65
CA ALA A 125 4.44 -8.10 -4.90
C ALA A 125 3.06 -7.86 -5.52
N GLU A 126 2.15 -8.84 -5.42
CA GLU A 126 0.77 -8.72 -5.92
C GLU A 126 -0.08 -7.82 -5.05
N ILE A 127 0.13 -7.84 -3.73
CA ILE A 127 -0.50 -6.89 -2.83
C ILE A 127 -0.06 -5.47 -3.17
N GLY A 128 1.25 -5.26 -3.40
CA GLY A 128 1.77 -3.96 -3.84
C GLY A 128 1.18 -3.52 -5.17
N LEU A 129 1.09 -4.41 -6.16
CA LEU A 129 0.46 -4.13 -7.45
C LEU A 129 -1.01 -3.75 -7.32
N TYR A 130 -1.77 -4.48 -6.49
CA TYR A 130 -3.18 -4.20 -6.23
C TYR A 130 -3.37 -2.81 -5.59
N LEU A 131 -2.56 -2.46 -4.59
CA LEU A 131 -2.63 -1.14 -3.95
C LEU A 131 -2.31 -0.01 -4.92
N ILE A 132 -1.27 -0.18 -5.75
CA ILE A 132 -0.90 0.79 -6.78
C ILE A 132 -2.06 0.94 -7.79
N ARG A 133 -2.59 -0.17 -8.32
CA ARG A 133 -3.71 -0.13 -9.29
C ARG A 133 -4.91 0.62 -8.73
N ASN A 134 -5.32 0.38 -7.48
CA ASN A 134 -6.46 1.09 -6.90
C ASN A 134 -6.18 2.57 -6.63
N ALA A 135 -4.93 2.94 -6.34
CA ALA A 135 -4.53 4.34 -6.23
C ALA A 135 -4.56 5.04 -7.60
N LEU A 136 -4.29 4.31 -8.69
CA LEU A 136 -4.29 4.83 -10.07
C LEU A 136 -5.66 4.79 -10.76
N ALA A 137 -6.56 3.88 -10.37
CA ALA A 137 -7.86 3.61 -11.01
C ALA A 137 -8.87 4.78 -10.95
N GLY A 138 -8.43 5.99 -10.63
CA GLY A 138 -9.21 7.22 -10.80
C GLY A 138 -9.27 7.74 -12.24
N ASP A 139 -8.50 7.17 -13.18
CA ASP A 139 -8.36 7.66 -14.57
C ASP A 139 -9.24 6.94 -15.61
N GLU A 140 -9.97 5.88 -15.24
CA GLU A 140 -10.77 5.07 -16.19
C GLU A 140 -12.29 5.28 -16.06
N ARG A 141 -12.76 6.54 -16.07
CA ARG A 141 -14.20 6.84 -16.26
C ARG A 141 -14.45 7.97 -17.23
#